data_AF-A0A962C5J3-F1
#
_entry.id   AF-A0A962C5J3-F1
#
_cell.length_a   1.000
_cell.length_b   1.000
_cell.length_c   1.000
_cell.angle_alpha   90.00
_cell.angle_beta   90.00
_cell.angle_gamma   90.00
#
_symmetry.space_group_name_H-M   'P 1'
#
loop_
_entity.id
_entity.type
_entity.pdbx_description
1 polymer ?
#
loop_
_entity_poly.entity_id
_entity_poly.type
_entity_poly.pdbx_seq_one_letter_code
_entity_poly.pdbx_strand_id
1 'polypeptide(L)' 'VAAEQGERRIARGLSQYSAADVRRIARRHSRDIEGVLGYNYGESVIHRDDMVTD' A
#
# COMPACT_ATOMS: atom_id res chain seq x y z
N VAL A 1 24.60 -20.16 7.26
CA VAL A 1 23.79 -18.92 7.26
C VAL A 1 22.56 -19.18 6.42
N ALA A 2 21.38 -19.22 7.04
CA ALA A 2 20.13 -19.51 6.34
C ALA A 2 19.79 -18.30 5.45
N ALA A 3 19.61 -18.54 4.15
CA ALA A 3 19.16 -17.51 3.22
C ALA A 3 17.73 -17.08 3.56
N GLU A 4 17.52 -15.77 3.59
CA GLU A 4 16.25 -15.10 3.87
C GLU A 4 15.18 -15.54 2.86
N GLN A 5 14.15 -16.27 3.33
CA GLN A 5 12.94 -16.55 2.55
C GLN A 5 11.92 -15.40 2.61
N GLY A 6 12.39 -14.16 2.69
CA GLY A 6 11.58 -12.96 2.68
C GLY A 6 12.37 -11.82 2.04
N GLU A 7 11.68 -10.97 1.30
CA GLU A 7 12.18 -9.68 0.80
C GLU A 7 12.98 -9.69 -0.51
N ARG A 8 12.52 -10.42 -1.52
CA ARG A 8 12.72 -9.89 -2.89
C ARG A 8 11.82 -8.66 -3.04
N ARG A 9 12.42 -7.47 -3.04
CA ARG A 9 11.72 -6.22 -3.40
C ARG A 9 11.34 -6.33 -4.87
N ILE A 10 10.04 -6.28 -5.16
CA ILE A 10 9.51 -6.40 -6.54
C ILE A 10 9.14 -5.03 -7.14
N ALA A 11 8.96 -4.01 -6.30
CA ALA A 11 8.63 -2.65 -6.73
C ALA A 11 8.93 -1.62 -5.63
N ARG A 12 8.99 -0.35 -6.04
CA ARG A 12 9.02 0.87 -5.20
C ARG A 12 8.07 1.91 -5.79
N GLY A 13 7.52 2.81 -4.97
CA GLY A 13 6.66 3.88 -5.47
C GLY A 13 6.19 4.86 -4.40
N LEU A 14 5.52 5.92 -4.83
CA LEU A 14 4.96 6.93 -3.92
C LEU A 14 3.66 6.41 -3.30
N SER A 15 3.57 6.46 -1.96
CA SER A 15 2.35 6.05 -1.27
C SER A 15 1.39 7.23 -1.05
N GLN A 16 0.11 6.99 -1.31
CA GLN A 16 -0.97 7.96 -1.07
C GLN A 16 -1.48 7.97 0.38
N TYR A 17 -1.04 7.00 1.19
CA TYR A 17 -1.48 6.83 2.57
C TYR A 17 -0.27 6.69 3.49
N SER A 18 -0.42 7.14 4.73
CA SER A 18 0.62 6.92 5.74
C SER A 18 0.77 5.42 6.05
N ALA A 19 1.93 5.01 6.55
CA ALA A 19 2.14 3.62 6.98
C ALA A 19 1.13 3.17 8.06
N ALA A 20 0.66 4.10 8.91
CA ALA A 20 -0.37 3.81 9.91
C ALA A 20 -1.72 3.54 9.25
N ASP A 21 -2.11 4.35 8.26
CA ASP A 21 -3.39 4.20 7.56
C ASP A 21 -3.42 2.96 6.69
N VAL A 22 -2.34 2.66 5.98
CA VAL A 22 -2.18 1.42 5.19
C VAL A 22 -2.44 0.18 6.05
N ARG A 23 -1.98 0.15 7.30
CA ARG A 23 -2.25 -0.97 8.23
C ARG A 23 -3.73 -1.08 8.61
N ARG A 24 -4.44 0.04 8.74
CA ARG A 24 -5.87 0.07 9.10
C ARG A 24 -6.76 -0.40 7.95
N ILE A 25 -6.38 -0.09 6.71
CA ILE A 25 -7.13 -0.44 5.50
C ILE A 25 -6.62 -1.73 4.82
N ALA A 26 -5.55 -2.33 5.33
CA ALA A 26 -5.04 -3.61 4.84
C ALA A 26 -6.15 -4.66 4.83
N ARG A 27 -6.26 -5.40 3.72
CA ARG A 27 -7.29 -6.45 3.49
C ARG A 27 -8.74 -5.94 3.39
N ARG A 28 -8.96 -4.65 3.20
CA ARG A 28 -10.29 -4.06 2.97
C ARG A 28 -10.47 -3.66 1.51
N HIS A 29 -11.71 -3.55 1.04
CA HIS A 29 -11.98 -3.02 -0.28
C HIS A 29 -11.77 -1.50 -0.27
N SER A 30 -11.32 -0.92 -1.38
CA SER A 30 -11.18 0.53 -1.55
C SER A 30 -12.43 1.33 -1.15
N ARG A 31 -13.64 0.78 -1.37
CA ARG A 31 -14.92 1.39 -0.95
C ARG A 31 -15.06 1.57 0.56
N ASP A 32 -14.31 0.80 1.34
CA ASP A 32 -14.35 0.83 2.81
C ASP A 32 -13.36 1.84 3.40
N ILE A 33 -12.48 2.44 2.58
CA ILE A 33 -11.39 3.33 3.06
C ILE A 33 -11.98 4.55 3.78
N GLU A 34 -12.95 5.23 3.17
CA GLU A 34 -13.58 6.42 3.76
C GLU A 34 -14.27 6.09 5.09
N GLY A 35 -14.92 4.92 5.18
CA GLY A 35 -15.54 4.46 6.43
C GLY A 35 -14.52 4.15 7.54
N VAL A 36 -13.28 3.80 7.20
CA VAL A 36 -12.23 3.43 8.18
C VAL A 36 -11.36 4.63 8.57
N LEU A 37 -11.08 5.54 7.64
CA LEU A 37 -10.17 6.67 7.81
C LEU A 37 -10.87 8.02 7.97
N GLY A 38 -12.12 8.14 7.54
CA GLY A 38 -12.87 9.40 7.48
C GLY A 38 -12.51 10.27 6.28
N TYR A 39 -11.68 9.76 5.36
CA TYR A 39 -11.29 10.41 4.11
C TYR A 39 -10.89 9.37 3.07
N ASN A 40 -10.77 9.80 1.81
CA ASN A 40 -10.30 8.96 0.71
C ASN A 40 -9.43 9.79 -0.25
N TYR A 41 -8.18 9.37 -0.46
CA TYR A 41 -7.25 10.00 -1.41
C TYR A 41 -7.19 9.26 -2.77
N GLY A 42 -8.00 8.22 -2.95
CA GLY A 42 -8.05 7.42 -4.15
C GLY A 42 -8.10 5.92 -3.84
N GLU A 43 -8.38 5.12 -4.86
CA GLU A 43 -8.64 3.68 -4.73
C GLU A 43 -7.39 2.81 -4.55
N SER A 44 -6.17 3.38 -4.65
CA SER A 44 -4.89 2.67 -4.66
C SER A 44 -3.93 3.15 -3.57
N VAL A 45 -3.13 2.26 -2.99
CA VAL A 45 -2.09 2.62 -2.00
C VAL A 45 -0.84 3.22 -2.65
N ILE A 46 -0.47 2.68 -3.81
CA ILE A 46 0.55 3.21 -4.73
C ILE A 46 -0.11 3.19 -6.10
N HIS A 47 -0.14 4.33 -6.80
CA HIS A 47 -0.67 4.39 -8.15
C HIS A 47 0.33 3.76 -9.14
N ARG A 48 -0.15 3.13 -10.22
CA ARG A 48 0.74 2.45 -11.18
C ARG A 48 1.74 3.40 -11.85
N ASP A 49 1.32 4.65 -12.06
CA ASP A 49 2.15 5.67 -12.71
C ASP A 49 3.26 6.17 -11.76
N ASP A 50 3.07 5.99 -10.45
CA ASP A 50 4.03 6.32 -9.40
C ASP A 50 4.80 5.08 -8.90
N MET A 51 4.69 3.94 -9.60
CA MET A 51 5.32 2.67 -9.25
C MET A 51 6.38 2.28 -10.27
N VAL A 52 7.53 1.82 -9.77
CA VAL A 52 8.63 1.26 -10.57
C VAL A 52 8.91 -0.16 -10.09
N THR A 53 8.90 -1.12 -11.01
CA THR A 53 9.21 -2.54 -10.76
C THR A 53 10.71 -2.81 -10.89
N ASP A 54 11.23 -3.79 -10.14
CA ASP A 54 12.64 -4.24 -10.16
C ASP A 54 12.85 -5.50 -11.02
#